data_AF-A0A821SGV9-F1
#
_entry.id   AF-A0A821SGV9-F1
#
_cell.length_a   1.000
_cell.length_b   1.000
_cell.length_c   1.000
_cell.angle_alpha   90.00
_cell.angle_beta   90.00
_cell.angle_gamma   90.00
#
_symmetry.space_group_name_H-M   'P 1'
#
loop_
_entity.id
_entity.type
_entity.pdbx_description
1 polymer ?
#
loop_
_entity_poly.entity_id
_entity_poly.type
_entity_poly.pdbx_seq_one_letter_code
_entity_poly.pdbx_strand_id
1 'polypeptide(L)'
;LVLGCLPIESLFRSTLECFYNQTCVDILVSYLNNTSINKTIFNALDSTTYSGFFPNMTINELVNNLFVETESWKANISYTSFYSQCEPTFCTYTIIKRNNALFICTNILGLYGGLMKTFRHIIPAMMAIYTFILRKMCCIRNNSITSQIVVIDSTTTVEMK
;
A
#
# COMPACT_ATOMS: atom_id res chain seq x y z
N LEU A 1 38.04 10.18 -2.03
CA LEU A 1 37.12 9.58 -3.03
C LEU A 1 36.49 8.36 -2.41
N VAL A 2 35.17 8.34 -2.24
CA VAL A 2 34.46 7.15 -1.72
C VAL A 2 34.09 6.28 -2.91
N LEU A 3 34.45 4.99 -2.89
CA LEU A 3 34.14 4.05 -3.97
C LEU A 3 32.84 3.30 -3.64
N GLY A 4 31.80 3.57 -4.41
CA GLY A 4 30.54 2.82 -4.45
C GLY A 4 30.48 1.86 -5.64
N CYS A 5 29.45 1.02 -5.69
CA CYS A 5 29.27 0.08 -6.80
C CYS A 5 28.86 0.80 -8.08
N LEU A 6 28.17 1.94 -7.94
CA LEU A 6 27.88 2.86 -9.03
C LEU A 6 28.60 4.20 -8.82
N PRO A 7 29.02 4.89 -9.90
CA PRO A 7 29.61 6.24 -9.81
C PRO A 7 28.70 7.24 -9.07
N ILE A 8 27.38 7.07 -9.17
CA ILE A 8 26.40 7.92 -8.48
C ILE A 8 26.40 7.72 -6.97
N GLU A 9 26.62 6.49 -6.49
CA GLU A 9 26.73 6.22 -5.05
C GLU A 9 28.01 6.81 -4.46
N SER A 10 29.11 6.70 -5.21
CA SER A 10 30.40 7.33 -4.90
C SER A 10 30.25 8.86 -4.81
N LEU A 11 29.52 9.44 -5.76
CA LEU A 11 29.24 10.86 -5.81
C LEU A 11 28.40 11.28 -4.60
N PHE A 12 27.28 10.62 -4.34
CA PHE A 12 26.38 10.95 -3.24
C PHE A 12 27.05 10.88 -1.86
N ARG A 13 28.03 9.99 -1.67
CA ARG A 13 28.83 9.89 -0.44
C ARG A 13 29.99 10.88 -0.34
N SER A 14 30.32 11.58 -1.42
CA SER A 14 31.40 12.58 -1.42
C SER A 14 30.90 13.95 -0.93
N THR A 15 31.84 14.83 -0.58
CA THR A 15 31.58 16.21 -0.11
C THR A 15 32.12 17.24 -1.11
N LEU A 16 31.63 18.48 -1.06
CA LEU A 16 32.06 19.59 -1.94
C LEU A 16 33.14 20.48 -1.32
N GLU A 17 33.77 20.05 -0.22
CA GLU A 17 34.79 20.81 0.51
C GLU A 17 35.93 21.32 -0.39
N CYS A 18 36.30 20.55 -1.42
CA CYS A 18 37.36 20.91 -2.35
C CYS A 18 37.11 22.24 -3.07
N PHE A 19 35.85 22.60 -3.34
CA PHE A 19 35.50 23.85 -4.02
C PHE A 19 35.73 25.10 -3.16
N TYR A 20 35.93 24.95 -1.85
CA TYR A 20 36.21 26.03 -0.91
C TYR A 20 37.71 26.18 -0.59
N ASN A 21 38.59 25.39 -1.23
CA ASN A 21 40.03 25.44 -1.03
C ASN A 21 40.77 25.62 -2.35
N GLN A 22 41.46 26.76 -2.51
CA GLN A 22 42.17 27.09 -3.75
C GLN A 22 43.20 26.04 -4.15
N THR A 23 43.90 25.45 -3.18
CA THR A 23 44.90 24.40 -3.45
C THR A 23 44.25 23.17 -4.05
N CYS A 24 43.06 22.80 -3.56
CA CYS A 24 42.32 21.65 -4.07
C CYS A 24 41.76 21.91 -5.47
N VAL A 25 41.22 23.12 -5.70
CA VAL A 25 40.75 23.58 -7.01
C VAL A 25 41.90 23.60 -8.02
N ASP A 26 43.08 24.10 -7.66
CA ASP A 26 44.24 24.15 -8.56
C ASP A 26 44.69 22.75 -9.00
N ILE A 27 44.62 21.77 -8.08
CA ILE A 27 44.87 20.35 -8.39
C ILE A 27 43.79 19.82 -9.34
N LEU A 28 42.51 20.08 -9.08
CA LEU A 28 41.41 19.67 -9.96
C LEU A 28 41.59 20.23 -11.38
N VAL A 29 41.91 21.52 -11.48
CA VAL A 29 42.15 22.22 -12.76
C VAL A 29 43.36 21.64 -13.48
N SER A 30 44.40 21.19 -12.76
CA SER A 30 45.56 20.54 -13.38
C SER A 30 45.22 19.22 -14.09
N TYR A 31 44.23 18.47 -13.60
CA TYR A 31 43.71 17.28 -14.28
C TYR A 31 42.87 17.61 -15.51
N LEU A 32 42.27 18.81 -15.54
CA LEU A 32 41.42 19.28 -16.63
C LEU A 32 42.20 19.97 -17.76
N ASN A 33 43.53 19.79 -17.85
CA ASN A 33 44.50 20.40 -18.80
C ASN A 33 44.06 20.38 -20.29
N ASN A 34 43.02 21.14 -20.60
CA ASN A 34 42.47 21.36 -21.92
C ASN A 34 42.77 22.82 -22.26
N THR A 35 43.49 23.01 -23.36
CA THR A 35 44.27 24.19 -23.76
C THR A 35 43.47 25.46 -24.08
N SER A 36 42.26 25.62 -23.54
CA SER A 36 41.37 26.74 -23.88
C SER A 36 40.70 27.41 -22.68
N ILE A 37 40.98 26.96 -21.44
CA ILE A 37 40.43 27.59 -20.24
C ILE A 37 41.55 28.31 -19.50
N ASN A 38 41.46 29.65 -19.47
CA ASN A 38 42.38 30.48 -18.70
C ASN A 38 42.31 30.06 -17.23
N LYS A 39 43.44 29.58 -16.68
CA LYS A 39 43.58 29.11 -15.28
C LYS A 39 43.06 30.11 -14.24
N THR A 40 43.00 31.39 -14.60
CA THR A 40 42.54 32.50 -13.75
C THR A 40 41.03 32.55 -13.50
N ILE A 41 40.23 31.66 -14.09
CA ILE A 41 38.75 31.67 -13.95
C ILE A 41 38.29 30.84 -12.73
N PHE A 42 39.09 29.88 -12.26
CA PHE A 42 38.70 28.98 -11.18
C PHE A 42 39.25 29.45 -9.83
N ASN A 43 38.49 30.32 -9.17
CA ASN A 43 38.72 30.68 -7.78
C ASN A 43 37.87 29.81 -6.86
N ALA A 44 38.44 29.47 -5.69
CA ALA A 44 37.70 28.82 -4.63
C ALA A 44 36.52 29.68 -4.17
N LEU A 45 35.43 29.00 -3.81
CA LEU A 45 34.25 29.64 -3.25
C LEU A 45 34.57 30.17 -1.85
N ASP A 46 33.95 31.29 -1.51
CA ASP A 46 34.08 31.89 -0.19
C ASP A 46 33.23 31.10 0.83
N SER A 47 33.89 30.53 1.84
CA SER A 47 33.25 29.78 2.92
C SER A 47 32.42 30.66 3.87
N THR A 48 32.57 31.99 3.78
CA THR A 48 31.87 32.95 4.66
C THR A 48 30.54 33.43 4.09
N THR A 49 30.26 33.17 2.82
CA THR A 49 29.00 33.55 2.20
C THR A 49 27.91 32.53 2.58
N TYR A 50 26.96 32.93 3.43
CA TYR A 50 25.92 32.05 3.94
C TYR A 50 24.93 31.67 2.83
N SER A 51 25.01 30.43 2.33
CA SER A 51 24.07 29.85 1.37
C SER A 51 23.03 28.93 2.02
N GLY A 52 23.09 28.75 3.34
CA GLY A 52 22.28 27.77 4.09
C GLY A 52 22.87 26.36 4.14
N PHE A 53 23.97 26.09 3.41
CA PHE A 53 24.60 24.77 3.34
C PHE A 53 26.03 24.78 3.89
N PHE A 54 26.39 23.73 4.62
CA PHE A 54 27.74 23.55 5.14
C PHE A 54 28.64 22.84 4.11
N PRO A 55 29.91 23.24 3.98
CA PRO A 55 30.83 22.63 3.01
C PRO A 55 31.13 21.15 3.29
N ASN A 56 30.97 20.70 4.55
CA ASN A 56 31.17 19.33 4.99
C ASN A 56 29.95 18.41 4.79
N MET A 57 28.85 18.95 4.24
CA MET A 57 27.66 18.18 3.93
C MET A 57 27.93 17.24 2.77
N THR A 58 27.39 16.02 2.83
CA THR A 58 27.48 15.08 1.72
C THR A 58 26.62 15.54 0.55
N ILE A 59 26.99 15.16 -0.68
CA ILE A 59 26.17 15.47 -1.87
C ILE A 59 24.76 14.92 -1.72
N ASN A 60 24.60 13.76 -1.09
CA ASN A 60 23.29 13.18 -0.80
C ASN A 60 22.43 14.09 0.09
N GLU A 61 22.99 14.56 1.20
CA GLU A 61 22.29 15.47 2.12
C GLU A 61 21.99 16.81 1.44
N LEU A 62 22.95 17.34 0.68
CA LEU A 62 22.78 18.55 -0.11
C LEU A 62 21.61 18.39 -1.07
N VAL A 63 21.58 17.34 -1.88
CA VAL A 63 20.50 17.07 -2.84
C VAL A 63 19.14 16.88 -2.15
N ASN A 64 19.09 16.14 -1.03
CA ASN A 64 17.84 15.95 -0.29
C ASN A 64 17.31 17.25 0.31
N ASN A 65 18.19 18.08 0.88
CA ASN A 65 17.82 19.39 1.42
C ASN A 65 17.46 20.36 0.29
N LEU A 66 18.12 20.23 -0.86
CA LEU A 66 17.72 20.88 -2.11
C LEU A 66 16.41 20.39 -2.68
N PHE A 67 15.72 19.38 -2.14
CA PHE A 67 14.34 19.05 -2.51
C PHE A 67 13.33 19.47 -1.45
N VAL A 68 13.79 19.76 -0.23
CA VAL A 68 12.96 20.06 0.95
C VAL A 68 12.91 21.57 1.25
N GLU A 69 14.01 22.30 1.08
CA GLU A 69 14.19 23.69 1.56
C GLU A 69 13.82 24.78 0.55
N THR A 70 12.89 24.47 -0.35
CA THR A 70 12.89 25.13 -1.65
C THR A 70 11.60 25.84 -1.97
N GLU A 71 11.29 26.75 -1.07
CA GLU A 71 10.34 27.82 -1.31
C GLU A 71 10.81 28.83 -2.39
N SER A 72 12.06 28.77 -2.85
CA SER A 72 12.64 29.73 -3.80
C SER A 72 12.68 29.29 -5.27
N TRP A 73 12.49 28.00 -5.60
CA TRP A 73 12.25 27.57 -6.99
C TRP A 73 10.78 27.29 -7.25
N LYS A 74 9.98 28.37 -7.13
CA LYS A 74 8.72 28.53 -7.87
C LYS A 74 8.98 28.74 -9.36
N ALA A 75 9.73 27.83 -9.99
CA ALA A 75 9.58 27.67 -11.42
C ALA A 75 8.15 27.20 -11.66
N ASN A 76 7.47 27.74 -12.67
CA ASN A 76 6.13 27.33 -13.11
C ASN A 76 6.19 25.91 -13.70
N ILE A 77 6.56 24.92 -12.88
CA ILE A 77 6.71 23.53 -13.27
C ILE A 77 5.30 22.94 -13.27
N SER A 78 4.82 22.63 -14.47
CA SER A 78 3.63 21.81 -14.63
C SER A 78 3.97 20.38 -14.19
N TYR A 79 3.65 20.07 -12.93
CA TYR A 79 3.77 18.71 -12.41
C TYR A 79 3.00 17.71 -13.28
N THR A 80 1.86 18.12 -13.87
CA THR A 80 1.10 17.28 -14.80
C THR A 80 1.90 16.85 -16.02
N SER A 81 2.66 17.76 -16.65
CA SER A 81 3.55 17.43 -17.77
C SER A 81 4.69 16.49 -17.36
N PHE A 82 5.28 16.72 -16.18
CA PHE A 82 6.32 15.85 -15.64
C PHE A 82 5.81 14.44 -15.34
N TYR A 83 4.67 14.32 -14.66
CA TYR A 83 4.04 13.04 -14.36
C TYR A 83 3.62 12.31 -15.64
N SER A 84 3.10 13.00 -16.66
CA SER A 84 2.73 12.35 -17.93
C SER A 84 3.91 11.73 -18.68
N GLN A 85 5.13 12.23 -18.48
CA GLN A 85 6.34 11.69 -19.11
C GLN A 85 6.95 10.55 -18.29
N CYS A 86 6.78 10.58 -16.97
CA CYS A 86 7.42 9.67 -16.03
C CYS A 86 6.44 8.71 -15.35
N GLU A 87 5.23 8.52 -15.90
CA GLU A 87 4.23 7.66 -15.31
C GLU A 87 4.74 6.20 -15.30
N PRO A 88 4.87 5.56 -14.12
CA PRO A 88 5.31 4.18 -14.06
C PRO A 88 4.24 3.30 -14.71
N THR A 89 4.64 2.43 -15.64
CA THR A 89 3.71 1.51 -16.32
C THR A 89 3.04 0.54 -15.34
N PHE A 90 3.71 0.24 -14.23
CA PHE A 90 3.18 -0.62 -13.17
C PHE A 90 3.62 -0.12 -11.80
N CYS A 91 2.65 0.07 -10.90
CA CYS A 91 2.91 0.30 -9.49
C CYS A 91 2.94 -1.03 -8.74
N THR A 92 4.06 -1.33 -8.08
CA THR A 92 4.14 -2.45 -7.15
C THR A 92 4.09 -1.92 -5.72
N TYR A 93 3.21 -2.47 -4.90
CA TYR A 93 3.13 -2.15 -3.49
C TYR A 93 3.55 -3.36 -2.67
N THR A 94 4.40 -3.14 -1.69
CA THR A 94 4.80 -4.17 -0.73
C THR A 94 4.01 -3.96 0.56
N ILE A 95 3.16 -4.93 0.90
CA ILE A 95 2.45 -4.90 2.19
C ILE A 95 3.38 -5.47 3.24
N ILE A 96 4.09 -4.59 3.95
CA ILE A 96 4.91 -4.96 5.11
C ILE A 96 3.96 -5.22 6.29
N LYS A 97 3.54 -6.48 6.48
CA LYS A 97 2.78 -6.88 7.67
C LYS A 97 3.72 -6.93 8.86
N ARG A 98 3.59 -5.97 9.79
CA ARG A 98 4.28 -6.02 11.08
C ARG A 98 3.71 -7.19 11.86
N ASN A 99 4.50 -8.25 12.04
CA ASN A 99 4.09 -9.49 12.69
C ASN A 99 3.89 -9.26 14.19
N ASN A 100 2.75 -8.68 14.58
CA ASN A 100 2.43 -8.40 15.96
C ASN A 100 1.85 -9.66 16.59
N ALA A 101 2.57 -10.25 17.57
CA ALA A 101 2.12 -11.44 18.28
C ALA A 101 0.71 -11.28 18.86
N LEU A 102 0.37 -10.06 19.29
CA LEU A 102 -0.96 -9.72 19.79
C LEU A 102 -2.05 -9.91 18.73
N PHE A 103 -1.79 -9.53 17.48
CA PHE A 103 -2.72 -9.70 16.35
C PHE A 103 -2.98 -11.18 16.04
N ILE A 104 -1.96 -12.03 16.16
CA ILE A 104 -2.08 -13.47 15.96
C ILE A 104 -2.92 -14.08 17.09
N CYS A 105 -2.64 -13.73 18.35
CA CYS A 105 -3.40 -14.21 19.50
C CYS A 105 -4.88 -13.79 19.45
N THR A 106 -5.18 -12.54 19.09
CA THR A 106 -6.57 -12.06 18.97
C THR A 106 -7.33 -12.79 17.87
N ASN A 107 -6.68 -13.10 16.75
CA ASN A 107 -7.32 -13.85 15.67
C ASN A 107 -7.61 -15.30 16.07
N ILE A 108 -6.70 -15.96 16.79
CA ILE A 108 -6.93 -17.32 17.29
C ILE A 108 -8.09 -17.31 18.29
N LEU A 109 -8.07 -16.41 19.26
CA LEU A 109 -9.14 -16.30 20.27
C LEU A 109 -10.49 -15.95 19.63
N GLY A 110 -10.51 -15.06 18.63
CA GLY A 110 -11.71 -14.71 17.86
C GLY A 110 -12.26 -15.87 17.04
N LEU A 111 -11.38 -16.63 16.39
CA LEU A 111 -11.77 -17.80 15.59
C LEU A 111 -12.35 -18.91 16.48
N TYR A 112 -11.66 -19.29 17.56
CA TYR A 112 -12.14 -20.33 18.47
C TYR A 112 -13.39 -19.90 19.24
N GLY A 113 -13.42 -18.66 19.75
CA GLY A 113 -14.54 -18.13 20.51
C GLY A 113 -15.80 -17.96 19.67
N GLY A 114 -15.66 -17.38 18.47
CA GLY A 114 -16.76 -17.15 17.55
C GLY A 114 -17.31 -18.46 16.99
N LEU A 115 -16.43 -19.32 16.45
CA LEU A 115 -16.85 -20.53 15.73
C LEU A 115 -17.61 -21.52 16.62
N MET A 116 -17.15 -21.70 17.87
CA MET A 116 -17.79 -22.66 18.77
C MET A 116 -19.17 -22.20 19.23
N LYS A 117 -19.35 -20.89 19.46
CA LYS A 117 -20.64 -20.32 19.85
C LYS A 117 -21.62 -20.25 18.68
N THR A 118 -21.16 -19.89 17.49
CA THR A 118 -22.01 -19.82 16.29
C THR A 118 -22.52 -21.20 15.89
N PHE A 119 -21.66 -22.22 15.86
CA PHE A 119 -22.08 -23.59 15.51
C PHE A 119 -23.17 -24.12 16.44
N ARG A 120 -23.05 -23.89 17.75
CA ARG A 120 -24.06 -24.31 18.72
C ARG A 120 -25.43 -23.66 18.50
N HIS A 121 -25.47 -22.46 17.91
CA HIS A 121 -26.72 -21.76 17.61
C HIS A 121 -27.28 -22.13 16.23
N ILE A 122 -26.40 -22.39 15.25
CA ILE A 122 -26.77 -22.77 13.89
C ILE A 122 -27.48 -24.14 13.85
N ILE A 123 -27.00 -25.13 14.61
CA ILE A 123 -27.57 -26.49 14.61
C ILE A 123 -29.08 -26.50 14.97
N PRO A 124 -29.53 -25.94 16.11
CA PRO A 124 -30.96 -25.93 16.44
C PRO A 124 -31.77 -25.07 15.47
N ALA A 125 -31.21 -23.97 14.96
CA ALA A 125 -31.88 -23.13 13.96
C ALA A 125 -32.12 -23.90 12.65
N MET A 126 -31.12 -24.63 12.14
CA MET A 126 -31.26 -25.47 10.95
C MET A 126 -32.34 -26.54 11.12
N MET A 127 -32.35 -27.23 12.27
CA MET A 127 -33.36 -28.27 12.54
C MET A 127 -34.77 -27.68 12.66
N ALA A 128 -34.92 -26.50 13.27
CA ALA A 128 -36.19 -25.80 13.37
C ALA A 128 -36.71 -25.37 11.99
N ILE A 129 -35.84 -24.83 11.14
CA ILE A 129 -36.18 -24.43 9.76
C ILE A 129 -36.58 -25.64 8.92
N TYR A 130 -35.82 -26.73 8.98
CA TYR A 130 -36.17 -27.98 8.28
C TYR A 130 -37.55 -28.50 8.69
N THR A 131 -37.83 -28.53 10.00
CA THR A 131 -39.14 -28.95 10.53
C THR A 131 -40.26 -28.00 10.09
N PHE A 132 -39.99 -26.68 10.05
CA PHE A 132 -40.95 -25.68 9.59
C PHE A 132 -41.30 -25.84 8.11
N ILE A 133 -40.31 -26.10 7.26
CA ILE A 133 -40.51 -26.33 5.82
C ILE A 133 -41.34 -27.61 5.59
N LEU A 134 -41.01 -28.71 6.24
CA LEU A 134 -41.78 -29.96 6.12
C LEU A 134 -43.23 -29.79 6.59
N ARG A 135 -43.46 -29.09 7.70
CA ARG A 135 -44.82 -28.79 8.18
C ARG A 135 -45.63 -27.95 7.19
N LYS A 136 -45.01 -26.93 6.59
CA LYS A 136 -45.67 -26.12 5.55
C LYS A 136 -46.04 -26.94 4.31
N MET A 137 -45.16 -27.84 3.86
CA MET A 137 -45.47 -28.73 2.73
C MET A 137 -46.60 -29.71 3.04
N CYS A 138 -46.70 -30.23 4.27
CA CYS A 138 -47.80 -31.08 4.71
C CYS A 138 -49.16 -30.34 4.75
N CYS A 139 -49.19 -29.08 5.20
CA CYS A 139 -50.43 -28.30 5.19
C CYS A 139 -50.93 -28.00 3.76
N ILE A 140 -50.02 -27.78 2.80
CA ILE A 140 -50.39 -27.54 1.40
C ILE A 140 -50.96 -28.81 0.75
N ARG A 141 -50.40 -30.00 1.03
CA ARG A 141 -50.89 -31.27 0.47
C ARG A 141 -52.27 -31.68 1.01
N ASN A 142 -52.60 -31.37 2.27
CA ASN A 142 -53.88 -31.78 2.85
C ASN A 142 -55.07 -30.96 2.30
N ASN A 143 -54.86 -29.67 2.01
CA ASN A 143 -55.96 -28.78 1.57
C ASN A 143 -56.45 -29.06 0.13
N SER A 144 -55.64 -29.74 -0.69
CA SER A 144 -56.05 -30.21 -2.03
C SER A 144 -56.81 -31.54 -2.01
N ILE A 145 -56.75 -32.30 -0.90
CA ILE A 145 -57.40 -33.62 -0.78
C ILE A 145 -58.81 -33.47 -0.16
N THR A 146 -59.00 -32.54 0.79
CA THR A 146 -60.30 -32.29 1.42
C THR A 146 -61.36 -31.70 0.47
N SER A 147 -60.96 -31.02 -0.61
CA SER A 147 -61.91 -30.45 -1.58
C SER A 147 -62.47 -31.47 -2.59
N GLN A 148 -61.88 -32.66 -2.72
CA GLN A 148 -62.39 -33.73 -3.59
C GLN A 148 -63.19 -34.82 -2.86
N ILE A 149 -63.06 -34.95 -1.54
CA ILE A 149 -63.69 -36.04 -0.77
C ILE A 149 -65.13 -35.70 -0.30
N VAL A 150 -65.52 -34.43 -0.24
CA VAL A 150 -66.83 -34.03 0.35
C VAL A 150 -68.04 -34.18 -0.61
N VAL A 151 -67.83 -34.54 -1.89
CA VAL A 151 -68.90 -34.51 -2.92
C VAL A 151 -69.41 -35.92 -3.33
N ILE A 152 -68.89 -37.02 -2.80
CA ILE A 152 -69.24 -38.38 -3.25
C ILE A 152 -69.72 -39.23 -2.08
N ASP A 153 -70.87 -39.88 -2.29
CA ASP A 153 -71.58 -40.89 -1.48
C ASP A 153 -72.64 -40.45 -0.46
N SER A 154 -73.71 -39.95 -1.07
CA SER A 154 -75.11 -40.27 -0.84
C SER A 154 -75.46 -41.77 -0.67
N THR A 155 -76.50 -42.05 0.14
CA THR A 155 -77.62 -42.99 -0.10
C THR A 155 -77.42 -44.52 -0.15
N THR A 156 -78.47 -45.22 0.34
CA THR A 156 -78.84 -46.67 0.21
C THR A 156 -78.32 -47.61 1.32
N THR A 157 -79.13 -47.91 2.36
CA THR A 157 -80.09 -49.04 2.54
C THR A 157 -79.50 -50.45 2.42
N VAL A 158 -79.64 -51.28 3.47
CA VAL A 158 -80.34 -52.60 3.50
C VAL A 158 -79.93 -53.41 4.76
N GLU A 159 -80.94 -53.91 5.49
CA GLU A 159 -80.90 -54.89 6.58
C GLU A 159 -80.35 -56.27 6.15
N MET A 160 -79.84 -57.06 7.10
CA MET A 160 -80.31 -58.42 7.44
C MET A 160 -79.27 -59.16 8.32
N LYS A 161 -79.62 -59.46 9.57
CA LYS A 161 -79.85 -60.83 10.08
C LYS A 161 -80.09 -60.82 11.59
#